data_AF-A0A1V5TFT3-F1
#
_entry.id   AF-A0A1V5TFT3-F1
#
_cell.length_a   1.000
_cell.length_b   1.000
_cell.length_c   1.000
_cell.angle_alpha   90.00
_cell.angle_beta   90.00
_cell.angle_gamma   90.00
#
_symmetry.space_group_name_H-M   'P 1'
#
loop_
_entity.id
_entity.type
_entity.pdbx_description
1 polymer ?
#
loop_
_entity_poly.entity_id
_entity_poly.type
_entity_poly.pdbx_seq_one_letter_code
_entity_poly.pdbx_strand_id
1 'polypeptide(L)'
;MPTFKEEKKYNIISVARPSYQKVNQEIEERVEREFGKIVRKECNTWEEYYKFVSSGRVLLMSSREETYGYQVVDAILNNTIPLAPNAFSYPELLPKRCLYNNFDELKNLLYSYLLESPEGYRVPDLGTKADANCFYERLVLEMKG
;
A
#
# COMPACT_ATOMS: atom_id res chain seq x y z
N MET A 1 4.34 7.58 -16.43
CA MET A 1 4.39 6.13 -16.17
C MET A 1 2.99 5.57 -16.41
N PRO A 2 2.81 4.50 -17.18
CA PRO A 2 1.48 3.94 -17.40
C PRO A 2 0.90 3.45 -16.07
N THR A 3 -0.36 3.79 -15.80
CA THR A 3 -1.13 3.25 -14.67
C THR A 3 -2.14 2.25 -15.22
N PHE A 4 -2.32 1.15 -14.51
CA PHE A 4 -3.19 0.05 -14.93
C PHE A 4 -4.42 -0.05 -14.02
N LYS A 5 -5.51 -0.55 -14.59
CA LYS A 5 -6.80 -0.79 -13.91
C LYS A 5 -7.31 -2.18 -14.26
N GLU A 6 -6.46 -3.17 -14.02
CA GLU A 6 -6.84 -4.57 -14.20
C GLU A 6 -8.02 -4.94 -13.27
N GLU A 7 -8.76 -5.97 -13.65
CA GLU A 7 -9.73 -6.61 -12.77
C GLU A 7 -9.04 -7.10 -11.48
N LYS A 8 -9.71 -6.95 -10.34
CA LYS A 8 -9.19 -7.36 -9.03
C LYS A 8 -9.27 -8.89 -8.88
N LYS A 9 -8.21 -9.58 -9.31
CA LYS A 9 -8.08 -11.04 -9.30
C LYS A 9 -7.60 -11.58 -7.95
N TYR A 10 -6.87 -10.79 -7.18
CA TYR A 10 -6.27 -11.23 -5.93
C TYR A 10 -6.72 -10.34 -4.76
N ASN A 11 -7.09 -10.97 -3.64
CA ASN A 11 -7.45 -10.26 -2.42
C ASN A 11 -6.23 -9.55 -1.83
N ILE A 12 -5.14 -10.30 -1.60
CA ILE A 12 -3.92 -9.79 -0.98
C ILE A 12 -2.73 -10.18 -1.85
N ILE A 13 -1.94 -9.18 -2.22
CA ILE A 13 -0.67 -9.36 -2.91
C ILE A 13 0.48 -8.79 -2.07
N SER A 14 1.69 -9.25 -2.35
CA SER A 14 2.93 -8.63 -1.90
C SER A 14 3.92 -8.59 -3.06
N VAL A 15 4.69 -7.52 -3.15
CA VAL A 15 5.80 -7.37 -4.12
C VAL A 15 7.16 -7.46 -3.45
N ALA A 16 7.18 -7.55 -2.12
CA ALA A 16 8.40 -7.72 -1.35
C ALA A 16 8.94 -9.14 -1.52
N ARG A 17 10.26 -9.25 -1.69
CA ARG A 17 10.94 -10.54 -1.58
C ARG A 17 10.77 -11.06 -0.14
N PRO A 18 10.42 -12.35 0.06
CA PRO A 18 10.19 -12.89 1.40
C PRO A 18 11.52 -13.16 2.12
N SER A 19 12.23 -12.08 2.45
CA SER A 19 13.44 -12.10 3.28
C SER A 19 13.16 -11.40 4.61
N TYR A 20 13.91 -11.75 5.64
CA TYR A 20 13.74 -11.21 7.00
C TYR A 20 13.65 -9.68 7.06
N GLN A 21 14.43 -8.96 6.25
CA GLN A 21 14.40 -7.50 6.22
C GLN A 21 13.14 -6.94 5.55
N LYS A 22 12.61 -7.64 4.55
CA LYS A 22 11.57 -7.14 3.64
C LYS A 22 10.17 -7.60 4.00
N VAL A 23 10.05 -8.62 4.83
CA VAL A 23 8.77 -9.11 5.33
C VAL A 23 8.83 -9.50 6.81
N ASN A 24 7.70 -9.37 7.49
CA ASN A 24 7.50 -9.95 8.81
C ASN A 24 6.75 -11.27 8.66
N GLN A 25 7.51 -12.37 8.61
CA GLN A 25 6.98 -13.70 8.36
C GLN A 25 5.87 -14.10 9.34
N GLU A 26 5.99 -13.76 10.63
CA GLU A 26 4.95 -14.08 11.62
C GLU A 26 3.61 -13.41 11.31
N ILE A 27 3.64 -12.14 10.90
CA ILE A 27 2.43 -11.41 10.50
C ILE A 27 1.84 -12.04 9.25
N GLU A 28 2.67 -12.33 8.25
CA GLU A 28 2.19 -12.88 6.98
C GLU A 28 1.60 -14.28 7.16
N GLU A 29 2.21 -15.16 7.96
CA GLU A 29 1.65 -16.48 8.28
C GLU A 29 0.30 -16.36 8.98
N ARG A 30 0.13 -15.38 9.88
CA ARG A 30 -1.18 -15.10 10.49
C ARG A 30 -2.20 -14.60 9.47
N VAL A 31 -1.81 -13.72 8.55
CA VAL A 31 -2.67 -13.25 7.46
C VAL A 31 -3.08 -14.42 6.57
N GLU A 32 -2.14 -15.27 6.17
CA GLU A 32 -2.42 -16.40 5.28
C GLU A 32 -3.37 -17.44 5.91
N ARG A 33 -3.26 -17.66 7.23
CA ARG A 33 -4.19 -18.53 7.96
C ARG A 33 -5.62 -18.01 7.98
N GLU A 34 -5.82 -16.69 8.00
CA GLU A 34 -7.13 -16.08 8.20
C GLU A 34 -7.79 -15.59 6.91
N PHE A 35 -7.00 -15.06 5.97
CA PHE A 35 -7.49 -14.40 4.75
C PHE A 35 -7.09 -15.14 3.46
N GLY A 36 -6.34 -16.24 3.57
CA GLY A 36 -5.82 -17.00 2.45
C GLY A 36 -4.47 -16.48 1.95
N LYS A 37 -3.89 -17.21 0.99
CA LYS A 37 -2.50 -17.03 0.53
C LYS A 37 -2.20 -15.61 0.04
N ILE A 38 -1.07 -15.05 0.46
CA ILE A 38 -0.54 -13.79 -0.08
C ILE A 38 0.12 -14.10 -1.42
N VAL A 39 -0.41 -13.51 -2.49
CA VAL A 39 0.08 -13.79 -3.85
C VAL A 39 1.32 -12.95 -4.15
N ARG A 40 2.33 -13.60 -4.74
CA ARG A 40 3.56 -12.98 -5.24
C ARG A 40 3.83 -13.46 -6.65
N LYS A 41 4.31 -12.58 -7.51
CA LYS A 41 4.63 -12.90 -8.90
C LYS A 41 5.99 -12.34 -9.29
N GLU A 42 6.83 -13.19 -9.87
CA GLU A 42 8.05 -12.75 -10.55
C GLU A 42 7.66 -12.04 -11.85
N CYS A 43 8.14 -10.81 -12.02
CA CYS A 43 7.84 -9.96 -13.16
C CYS A 43 9.16 -9.62 -13.85
N ASN A 44 9.25 -9.89 -15.15
CA ASN A 44 10.45 -9.68 -15.96
C ASN A 44 10.44 -8.30 -16.63
N THR A 45 9.30 -7.61 -16.64
CA THR A 45 9.14 -6.26 -17.17
C THR A 45 8.38 -5.35 -16.20
N TRP A 46 8.58 -4.05 -16.34
CA TRP A 46 7.82 -3.05 -15.59
C TRP A 46 6.32 -3.11 -15.87
N GLU A 47 5.94 -3.39 -17.12
CA GLU A 47 4.53 -3.55 -17.49
C GLU A 47 3.89 -4.73 -16.74
N GLU A 48 4.57 -5.89 -16.69
CA GLU A 48 4.11 -7.06 -15.93
C GLU A 48 3.96 -6.73 -14.44
N TYR A 49 4.92 -6.01 -13.87
CA TYR A 49 4.90 -5.58 -12.48
C TYR A 49 3.67 -4.70 -12.18
N TYR A 50 3.46 -3.62 -12.94
CA TYR A 50 2.35 -2.72 -12.65
C TYR A 50 0.98 -3.34 -12.95
N LYS A 51 0.87 -4.20 -13.97
CA LYS A 51 -0.33 -5.02 -14.19
C LYS A 51 -0.59 -5.94 -13.00
N PHE A 52 0.43 -6.63 -12.49
CA PHE A 52 0.31 -7.47 -11.30
C PHE A 52 -0.15 -6.66 -10.08
N VAL A 53 0.51 -5.53 -9.78
CA VAL A 53 0.10 -4.62 -8.70
C VAL A 53 -1.37 -4.25 -8.86
N SER A 54 -1.78 -3.77 -10.04
CA SER A 54 -3.16 -3.34 -10.31
C SER A 54 -4.21 -4.45 -10.20
N SER A 55 -3.81 -5.72 -10.31
CA SER A 55 -4.72 -6.87 -10.16
C SER A 55 -4.99 -7.25 -8.70
N GLY A 56 -4.26 -6.68 -7.74
CA GLY A 56 -4.46 -6.86 -6.31
C GLY A 56 -5.47 -5.88 -5.73
N ARG A 57 -6.26 -6.32 -4.76
CA ARG A 57 -7.15 -5.45 -3.98
C ARG A 57 -6.37 -4.74 -2.87
N VAL A 58 -5.58 -5.49 -2.12
CA VAL A 58 -4.66 -4.98 -1.10
C VAL A 58 -3.22 -5.33 -1.45
N LEU A 59 -2.33 -4.36 -1.40
CA LEU A 59 -0.88 -4.57 -1.35
C LEU A 59 -0.45 -4.56 0.13
N LEU A 60 -0.11 -5.73 0.66
CA LEU A 60 0.38 -5.88 2.02
C LEU A 60 1.89 -5.62 2.05
N MET A 61 2.28 -4.58 2.78
CA MET A 61 3.65 -4.34 3.20
C MET A 61 3.78 -4.78 4.65
N SER A 62 4.62 -5.78 4.91
CA SER A 62 4.93 -6.30 6.24
C SER A 62 6.38 -6.00 6.64
N SER A 63 7.03 -5.08 5.91
CA SER A 63 8.47 -4.86 6.00
C SER A 63 8.94 -4.49 7.40
N ARG A 64 10.13 -4.97 7.76
CA ARG A 64 10.85 -4.58 8.97
C ARG A 64 11.78 -3.37 8.73
N GLU A 65 11.97 -3.00 7.47
CA GLU A 65 12.76 -1.84 7.05
C GLU A 65 12.20 -1.26 5.75
N GLU A 66 11.94 0.05 5.73
CA GLU A 66 11.60 0.80 4.52
C GLU A 66 12.27 2.17 4.55
N THR A 67 12.67 2.68 3.39
CA THR A 67 13.41 3.94 3.27
C THR A 67 12.69 4.94 2.37
N TYR A 68 12.19 4.50 1.22
CA TYR A 68 11.67 5.41 0.19
C TYR A 68 10.17 5.25 -0.06
N GLY A 69 9.60 4.10 0.27
CA GLY A 69 8.16 3.87 0.18
C GLY A 69 7.61 3.85 -1.26
N TYR A 70 8.43 3.58 -2.27
CA TYR A 70 7.99 3.55 -3.68
C TYR A 70 6.79 2.60 -3.91
N GLN A 71 6.72 1.50 -3.18
CA GLN A 71 5.61 0.55 -3.26
C GLN A 71 4.25 1.15 -2.87
N VAL A 72 4.25 2.17 -1.99
CA VAL A 72 3.03 2.93 -1.66
C VAL A 72 2.54 3.69 -2.89
N VAL A 73 3.46 4.39 -3.57
CA VAL A 73 3.16 5.18 -4.76
C VAL A 73 2.66 4.26 -5.87
N ASP A 74 3.35 3.13 -6.10
CA ASP A 74 2.97 2.14 -7.10
C ASP A 74 1.56 1.60 -6.86
N ALA A 75 1.22 1.25 -5.62
CA ALA A 75 -0.09 0.74 -5.27
C ALA A 75 -1.20 1.77 -5.54
N ILE A 76 -1.05 2.99 -5.03
CA ILE A 76 -2.05 4.05 -5.17
C ILE A 76 -2.27 4.40 -6.65
N LEU A 77 -1.19 4.59 -7.40
CA LEU A 77 -1.28 4.92 -8.83
C LEU A 77 -1.91 3.79 -9.66
N ASN A 78 -1.80 2.54 -9.22
CA ASN A 78 -2.39 1.36 -9.85
C ASN A 78 -3.68 0.89 -9.15
N ASN A 79 -4.41 1.82 -8.52
CA ASN A 79 -5.70 1.59 -7.89
C ASN A 79 -5.73 0.39 -6.91
N THR A 80 -4.65 0.18 -6.15
CA THR A 80 -4.48 -0.91 -5.18
C THR A 80 -4.31 -0.32 -3.79
N ILE A 81 -4.99 -0.86 -2.78
CA ILE A 81 -4.94 -0.31 -1.42
C ILE A 81 -3.64 -0.75 -0.73
N PRO A 82 -2.73 0.16 -0.40
CA PRO A 82 -1.57 -0.16 0.41
C PRO A 82 -1.96 -0.31 1.88
N LEU A 83 -1.50 -1.38 2.54
CA LEU A 83 -1.50 -1.51 3.99
C LEU A 83 -0.07 -1.70 4.48
N ALA A 84 0.36 -0.85 5.42
CA ALA A 84 1.74 -0.82 5.89
C ALA A 84 1.84 -0.67 7.41
N PRO A 85 2.97 -1.04 8.04
CA PRO A 85 3.21 -0.72 9.44
C PRO A 85 3.19 0.78 9.66
N ASN A 86 2.71 1.23 10.82
CA ASN A 86 2.82 2.61 11.29
C ASN A 86 4.26 2.93 11.74
N ALA A 87 5.21 2.81 10.83
CA ALA A 87 6.65 2.97 11.05
C ALA A 87 7.35 3.34 9.74
N PHE A 88 8.64 3.70 9.82
CA PHE A 88 9.45 4.12 8.67
C PHE A 88 8.85 5.34 7.96
N SER A 89 9.00 5.45 6.64
CA SER A 89 8.41 6.51 5.82
C SER A 89 6.92 6.32 5.51
N TYR A 90 6.30 5.20 5.93
CA TYR A 90 4.89 4.94 5.62
C TYR A 90 3.92 5.99 6.18
N PRO A 91 4.05 6.48 7.44
CA PRO A 91 3.15 7.50 7.99
C PRO A 91 3.20 8.86 7.28
N GLU A 92 4.28 9.13 6.56
CA GLU A 92 4.43 10.35 5.76
C GLU A 92 3.69 10.23 4.42
N LEU A 93 3.61 9.00 3.88
CA LEU A 93 3.03 8.72 2.57
C LEU A 93 1.57 8.27 2.63
N LEU A 94 1.12 7.72 3.75
CA LEU A 94 -0.19 7.09 3.90
C LEU A 94 -1.04 7.74 4.99
N PRO A 95 -2.37 7.82 4.79
CA PRO A 95 -3.28 8.17 5.87
C PRO A 95 -3.34 7.06 6.92
N LYS A 96 -3.71 7.40 8.15
CA LYS A 96 -3.84 6.46 9.28
C LYS A 96 -4.71 5.24 8.99
N ARG A 97 -5.72 5.36 8.12
CA ARG A 97 -6.61 4.25 7.69
C ARG A 97 -5.91 3.15 6.86
N CYS A 98 -4.63 3.33 6.54
CA CYS A 98 -3.80 2.39 5.80
C CYS A 98 -2.60 1.89 6.63
N LEU A 99 -2.52 2.29 7.91
CA LEU A 99 -1.40 2.00 8.80
C LEU A 99 -1.86 1.11 9.95
N TYR A 100 -1.01 0.15 10.34
CA TYR A 100 -1.26 -0.74 11.49
C TYR A 100 -0.05 -0.79 12.43
N ASN A 101 -0.28 -0.93 13.73
CA ASN A 101 0.79 -1.10 14.72
C ASN A 101 1.02 -2.57 15.10
N ASN A 102 0.01 -3.43 14.90
CA ASN A 102 0.03 -4.84 15.28
C ASN A 102 -0.90 -5.65 14.36
N PHE A 103 -0.89 -6.97 14.51
CA PHE A 103 -1.71 -7.85 13.70
C PHE A 103 -3.22 -7.63 13.87
N ASP A 104 -3.70 -7.32 15.07
CA ASP A 104 -5.15 -7.14 15.29
C ASP A 104 -5.68 -5.91 14.55
N GLU A 105 -4.90 -4.82 14.52
CA GLU A 105 -5.19 -3.66 13.68
C GLU A 105 -5.14 -4.01 12.19
N LEU A 106 -4.10 -4.72 11.74
CA LEU A 106 -4.00 -5.19 10.35
C LEU A 106 -5.21 -6.05 9.95
N LYS A 107 -5.61 -6.99 10.81
CA LYS A 107 -6.77 -7.86 10.61
C LYS A 107 -8.04 -7.05 10.40
N ASN A 108 -8.28 -6.03 11.23
CA ASN A 108 -9.44 -5.15 11.09
C ASN A 108 -9.43 -4.38 9.76
N LEU A 109 -8.27 -3.89 9.34
CA LEU A 109 -8.11 -3.22 8.04
C LEU A 109 -8.33 -4.19 6.87
N LEU A 110 -7.82 -5.41 6.95
CA LEU A 110 -8.05 -6.43 5.93
C LEU A 110 -9.53 -6.77 5.82
N TYR A 111 -10.23 -6.97 6.95
CA TYR A 111 -11.67 -7.17 6.92
C TYR A 111 -12.42 -6.01 6.26
N SER A 112 -12.11 -4.76 6.62
CA SER A 112 -12.79 -3.62 6.01
C SER A 112 -12.58 -3.58 4.49
N TYR A 113 -11.33 -3.67 4.03
CA TYR A 113 -11.04 -3.49 2.62
C TYR A 113 -11.38 -4.70 1.75
N LEU A 114 -11.39 -5.92 2.30
CA LEU A 114 -11.75 -7.12 1.53
C LEU A 114 -13.26 -7.35 1.49
N LEU A 115 -14.02 -6.91 2.50
CA LEU A 115 -15.49 -7.07 2.53
C LEU A 115 -16.27 -5.90 1.91
N GLU A 116 -15.63 -4.75 1.70
CA GLU A 116 -16.24 -3.62 0.99
C GLU A 116 -16.74 -4.03 -0.41
N SER A 117 -17.91 -3.56 -0.83
CA SER A 117 -18.37 -3.79 -2.20
C SER A 117 -17.47 -3.04 -3.20
N PRO A 118 -17.36 -3.50 -4.47
CA PRO A 118 -16.55 -2.82 -5.48
C PRO A 118 -16.89 -1.33 -5.66
N GLU A 119 -18.15 -0.95 -5.43
CA GLU A 119 -18.63 0.44 -5.53
C GLU A 119 -18.09 1.33 -4.40
N GLY A 120 -17.76 0.75 -3.24
CA GLY A 120 -17.14 1.45 -2.10
C GLY A 120 -15.61 1.46 -2.12
N TYR A 121 -14.98 0.70 -3.02
CA TYR A 121 -13.54 0.55 -3.08
C TYR A 121 -12.85 1.86 -3.47
N ARG A 122 -12.11 2.46 -2.53
CA ARG A 122 -11.39 3.74 -2.75
C ARG A 122 -9.98 3.73 -2.19
N VAL A 123 -9.00 3.79 -3.10
CA VAL A 123 -7.60 4.01 -2.73
C VAL A 123 -7.40 5.36 -2.03
N PRO A 124 -6.47 5.45 -1.08
CA PRO A 124 -6.13 6.73 -0.45
C PRO A 124 -5.44 7.66 -1.44
N ASP A 125 -5.52 8.96 -1.17
CA ASP A 125 -4.57 9.91 -1.71
C ASP A 125 -3.23 9.76 -0.95
N LEU A 126 -2.12 10.07 -1.63
CA LEU A 126 -0.82 10.21 -0.95
C LEU A 126 -0.92 11.29 0.13
N GLY A 127 -0.35 11.02 1.31
CA GLY A 127 -0.37 11.96 2.44
C GLY A 127 0.17 13.34 2.08
N THR A 128 1.17 13.39 1.20
CA THR A 128 1.82 14.62 0.73
C THR A 128 1.11 15.33 -0.42
N LYS A 129 -0.01 14.80 -0.93
CA LYS A 129 -0.71 15.36 -2.10
C LYS A 129 -1.16 16.81 -1.86
N ALA A 130 -1.72 17.09 -0.69
CA ALA A 130 -2.17 18.43 -0.34
C ALA A 130 -0.98 19.41 -0.20
N ASP A 131 0.11 18.95 0.42
CA ASP A 131 1.30 19.77 0.61
C ASP A 131 1.98 20.11 -0.74
N ALA A 132 2.03 19.15 -1.65
CA ALA A 132 2.54 19.37 -3.01
C ALA A 132 1.67 20.37 -3.79
N ASN A 133 0.35 20.24 -3.71
CA ASN A 133 -0.58 21.13 -4.42
C ASN A 133 -0.53 22.57 -3.92
N CYS A 134 -0.34 22.77 -2.61
CA CYS A 134 -0.31 24.09 -1.98
C CYS A 134 1.11 24.62 -1.74
N PHE A 135 2.15 23.99 -2.30
CA PHE A 135 3.54 24.30 -1.98
C PHE A 135 3.88 25.79 -2.14
N TYR A 136 3.60 26.36 -3.32
CA TYR A 136 3.92 27.77 -3.60
C TYR A 136 3.06 28.74 -2.78
N GLU A 137 1.80 28.41 -2.53
CA GLU A 137 0.91 29.23 -1.70
C GLU A 137 1.45 29.32 -0.27
N ARG A 138 1.86 28.18 0.30
CA ARG A 138 2.46 28.12 1.64
C ARG A 138 3.82 28.81 1.67
N LEU A 139 4.66 28.64 0.65
CA LEU A 139 5.95 29.32 0.55
C LEU A 139 5.79 30.85 0.55
N VAL A 140 4.81 31.37 -0.19
CA VAL A 140 4.52 32.82 -0.22
C VAL A 140 4.07 33.34 1.16
N LEU A 141 3.34 32.54 1.95
CA LEU A 141 2.95 32.91 3.31
C LEU A 141 4.15 32.96 4.25
N GLU A 142 5.02 31.95 4.21
CA GLU A 142 6.25 31.90 5.02
C GLU A 142 7.20 33.07 4.69
N MET A 143 7.35 33.43 3.41
CA MET A 143 8.21 34.55 3.00
C MET A 143 7.70 35.93 3.40
N LYS A 144 6.43 36.05 3.84
CA LYS A 144 5.79 37.30 4.27
C LYS A 144 5.73 37.45 5.79
N GLY A 145 6.06 36.41 6.55
CA GLY A 145 6.25 36.44 8.00
C GLY A 145 7.67 36.83 8.39
#